data_AF-A0A444IR87-F1
#
_entry.id   AF-A0A444IR87-F1
#
_cell.length_a   1.000
_cell.length_b   1.000
_cell.length_c   1.000
_cell.angle_alpha   90.00
_cell.angle_beta   90.00
_cell.angle_gamma   90.00
#
_symmetry.space_group_name_H-M   'P 1'
#
loop_
_entity.id
_entity.type
_entity.pdbx_description
1 polymer ?
#
loop_
_entity_poly.entity_id
_entity_poly.type
_entity_poly.pdbx_seq_one_letter_code
_entity_poly.pdbx_strand_id
1 'polypeptide(L)'
;MKKRIFGSAPFYCLLLQLLTACAVVGPNYQKPALRLNEQWNSPLLKGLQAEQADSRQLATWWEVLEDEQLSSLIERAVADNLDLQTATERVEQARLQREIQTTAELPSLDATGSASWKRDGNDSSGESYGTGLDASWEADLFGSVRRFIEAAEADFQASQEELRDVLVSLVAEVALNYVELRSSQVQLANMRKSLVMQRETLQLVQWQHEAGLDDELALHQAQYNLESSEAQIPTLETSLASSMNR
;
A
#
# COMPACT_ATOMS: atom_id res chain seq x y z
N MET A 1 -67.21 -10.63 -52.61
CA MET A 1 -65.86 -10.06 -52.40
C MET A 1 -65.61 -9.92 -50.89
N LYS A 2 -64.78 -10.79 -50.29
CA LYS A 2 -64.42 -10.72 -48.86
C LYS A 2 -63.07 -9.99 -48.74
N LYS A 3 -63.06 -8.74 -48.25
CA LYS A 3 -61.83 -8.00 -47.96
C LYS A 3 -61.23 -8.55 -46.66
N ARG A 4 -60.07 -9.21 -46.75
CA ARG A 4 -59.27 -9.64 -45.60
C ARG A 4 -58.56 -8.41 -45.04
N ILE A 5 -58.94 -8.00 -43.83
CA ILE A 5 -58.22 -7.00 -43.04
C ILE A 5 -57.01 -7.72 -42.44
N PHE A 6 -55.85 -7.60 -43.09
CA PHE A 6 -54.58 -8.01 -42.47
C PHE A 6 -54.27 -6.99 -41.37
N GLY A 7 -54.52 -7.37 -40.12
CA GLY A 7 -54.21 -6.54 -38.95
C GLY A 7 -52.70 -6.36 -38.82
N SER A 8 -52.27 -5.11 -38.66
CA SER A 8 -50.89 -4.68 -38.37
C SER A 8 -50.43 -4.96 -36.93
N ALA A 9 -51.29 -5.59 -36.12
CA ALA A 9 -51.04 -5.97 -34.73
C ALA A 9 -49.81 -6.88 -34.47
N PRO A 10 -49.45 -7.87 -35.33
CA PRO A 10 -48.29 -8.72 -35.05
C PRO A 10 -46.95 -7.98 -35.24
N PHE A 11 -46.92 -6.91 -36.03
CA PHE A 11 -45.70 -6.11 -36.27
C PHE A 11 -45.34 -5.25 -35.06
N TYR A 12 -46.34 -4.70 -34.36
CA TYR A 12 -46.14 -3.94 -33.12
C TYR A 12 -45.64 -4.82 -31.97
N CYS A 13 -46.14 -6.05 -31.82
CA CYS A 13 -45.66 -6.97 -30.79
C CYS A 13 -44.20 -7.41 -31.01
N LEU A 14 -43.77 -7.62 -32.26
CA LEU A 14 -42.38 -7.98 -32.58
C LEU A 14 -41.42 -6.81 -32.29
N LEU A 15 -41.84 -5.58 -32.60
CA LEU A 15 -41.08 -4.37 -32.30
C LEU A 15 -40.89 -4.20 -30.78
N LEU A 16 -41.95 -4.39 -29.99
CA LEU A 16 -41.92 -4.30 -28.52
C LEU A 16 -41.00 -5.33 -27.85
N GLN A 17 -40.83 -6.53 -28.43
CA GLN A 17 -39.91 -7.56 -27.92
C GLN A 17 -38.43 -7.23 -28.23
N LEU A 18 -38.15 -6.54 -29.34
CA LEU A 18 -36.81 -6.08 -29.69
C LEU A 18 -36.32 -4.93 -28.78
N LEU A 19 -37.23 -4.11 -28.24
CA LEU A 19 -36.89 -3.03 -27.30
C LEU A 19 -36.46 -3.53 -25.91
N THR A 20 -36.89 -4.73 -25.49
CA THR A 20 -36.46 -5.34 -24.21
C THR A 20 -35.08 -6.00 -24.26
N ALA A 21 -34.46 -6.09 -25.45
CA ALA A 21 -33.11 -6.63 -25.62
C ALA A 21 -31.99 -5.60 -25.34
N CYS A 22 -32.32 -4.32 -25.11
CA CYS A 22 -31.39 -3.26 -24.71
C CYS A 22 -31.11 -3.27 -23.19
N ALA A 23 -30.85 -4.46 -22.62
CA ALA A 23 -30.37 -4.57 -21.25
C ALA A 23 -28.84 -4.44 -21.23
N VAL A 24 -28.32 -3.67 -20.26
CA VAL A 24 -26.86 -3.58 -20.02
C VAL A 24 -26.29 -4.98 -19.85
N VAL A 25 -25.27 -5.29 -20.63
CA VAL A 25 -24.64 -6.62 -20.63
C VAL A 25 -23.71 -6.75 -19.41
N GLY A 26 -23.73 -7.92 -18.77
CA GLY A 26 -22.86 -8.29 -17.65
C GLY A 26 -23.55 -8.21 -16.27
N PRO A 27 -23.11 -9.06 -15.31
CA PRO A 27 -23.68 -9.08 -13.96
C PRO A 27 -23.24 -7.85 -13.15
N ASN A 28 -24.07 -7.44 -12.20
CA ASN A 28 -23.66 -6.46 -11.20
C ASN A 28 -22.76 -7.12 -10.15
N TYR A 29 -21.83 -6.34 -9.60
CA TYR A 29 -20.97 -6.81 -8.53
C TYR A 29 -21.79 -7.35 -7.35
N GLN A 30 -21.45 -8.56 -6.90
CA GLN A 30 -21.98 -9.16 -5.69
C GLN A 30 -20.78 -9.48 -4.79
N LYS A 31 -20.76 -8.86 -3.61
CA LYS A 31 -19.70 -9.11 -2.62
C LYS A 31 -19.65 -10.61 -2.30
N PRO A 32 -18.49 -11.27 -2.44
CA PRO A 32 -18.36 -12.69 -2.11
C PRO A 32 -18.72 -12.95 -0.65
N ALA A 33 -19.51 -13.99 -0.39
CA ALA A 33 -19.80 -14.44 0.96
C ALA A 33 -18.54 -15.12 1.55
N LEU A 34 -17.87 -14.42 2.46
CA LEU A 34 -16.71 -14.96 3.16
C LEU A 34 -17.18 -15.89 4.28
N ARG A 35 -16.68 -17.12 4.30
CA ARG A 35 -16.88 -18.06 5.41
C ARG A 35 -15.77 -17.83 6.43
N LEU A 36 -15.96 -16.86 7.31
CA LEU A 36 -15.05 -16.58 8.41
C LEU A 36 -15.51 -17.33 9.66
N ASN A 37 -14.55 -17.74 10.50
CA ASN A 37 -14.89 -18.21 11.83
C ASN A 37 -15.28 -17.00 12.68
N GLU A 38 -16.47 -17.01 13.28
CA GLU A 38 -16.91 -15.93 14.18
C GLU A 38 -16.03 -15.81 15.43
N GLN A 39 -15.26 -16.86 15.77
CA GLN A 39 -14.31 -16.89 16.87
C GLN A 39 -12.88 -17.04 16.34
N TRP A 40 -12.27 -15.92 15.93
CA TRP A 40 -10.86 -15.88 15.55
C TRP A 40 -9.92 -15.67 16.75
N ASN A 41 -10.41 -15.13 17.86
CA ASN A 41 -9.61 -14.81 19.04
C ASN A 41 -9.79 -15.81 20.19
N SER A 42 -8.72 -15.99 20.97
CA SER A 42 -8.78 -16.62 22.30
C SER A 42 -9.61 -15.73 23.25
N PRO A 43 -10.31 -16.30 24.26
CA PRO A 43 -10.90 -15.52 25.33
C PRO A 43 -9.87 -14.55 25.92
N LEU A 44 -10.20 -13.27 25.97
CA LEU A 44 -9.31 -12.28 26.54
C LEU A 44 -9.12 -12.57 28.04
N LEU A 45 -7.87 -12.53 28.50
CA LEU A 45 -7.52 -12.78 29.89
C LEU A 45 -8.11 -11.70 30.81
N LYS A 46 -8.35 -12.06 32.07
CA LYS A 46 -8.76 -11.13 33.15
C LYS A 46 -10.10 -10.42 32.93
N GLY A 47 -11.04 -11.03 32.20
CA GLY A 47 -12.40 -10.49 32.05
C GLY A 47 -12.49 -9.27 31.13
N LEU A 48 -11.43 -8.99 30.37
CA LEU A 48 -11.45 -8.01 29.29
C LEU A 48 -12.47 -8.47 28.23
N GLN A 49 -13.26 -7.52 27.71
CA GLN A 49 -14.19 -7.77 26.61
C GLN A 49 -13.69 -7.05 25.37
N ALA A 50 -13.95 -7.63 24.20
CA ALA A 50 -13.65 -6.96 22.95
C ALA A 50 -14.61 -5.79 22.80
N GLU A 51 -14.11 -4.57 23.00
CA GLU A 51 -14.85 -3.36 22.70
C GLU A 51 -14.74 -3.05 21.20
N GLN A 52 -15.75 -2.35 20.67
CA GLN A 52 -15.65 -1.81 19.32
C GLN A 52 -14.52 -0.79 19.30
N ALA A 53 -13.45 -1.10 18.58
CA ALA A 53 -12.33 -0.19 18.43
C ALA A 53 -12.79 1.10 17.72
N ASP A 54 -12.49 2.25 18.32
CA ASP A 54 -12.67 3.55 17.68
C ASP A 54 -11.70 3.65 16.49
N SER A 55 -12.23 3.96 15.31
CA SER A 55 -11.42 4.08 14.09
C SER A 55 -10.35 5.17 14.22
N ARG A 56 -10.59 6.22 15.02
CA ARG A 56 -9.58 7.24 15.29
C ARG A 56 -8.44 6.69 16.13
N GLN A 57 -8.74 5.93 17.18
CA GLN A 57 -7.71 5.25 17.99
C GLN A 57 -6.91 4.25 17.17
N LEU A 58 -7.55 3.52 16.25
CA LEU A 58 -6.83 2.60 15.35
C LEU A 58 -5.90 3.34 14.38
N ALA A 59 -6.30 4.53 13.93
CA ALA A 59 -5.47 5.37 13.06
C ALA A 59 -4.22 5.91 13.77
N THR A 60 -4.25 6.05 15.10
CA THR A 60 -3.12 6.52 15.93
C THR A 60 -2.72 5.49 16.99
N TRP A 61 -2.80 4.20 16.67
CA TRP A 61 -2.69 3.10 17.64
C TRP A 61 -1.41 3.12 18.49
N TRP A 62 -0.32 3.69 17.97
CA TRP A 62 0.98 3.78 18.66
C TRP A 62 0.96 4.77 19.83
N GLU A 63 0.01 5.70 19.90
CA GLU A 63 -0.11 6.67 21.00
C GLU A 63 -0.35 5.99 22.34
N VAL A 64 -0.90 4.77 22.34
CA VAL A 64 -1.08 3.93 23.54
C VAL A 64 0.26 3.57 24.19
N LEU A 65 1.36 3.64 23.46
CA LEU A 65 2.71 3.41 24.00
C LEU A 65 3.26 4.61 24.78
N GLU A 66 2.58 5.76 24.71
CA GLU A 66 2.95 6.99 25.44
C GLU A 66 4.40 7.45 25.18
N ASP A 67 4.89 7.27 23.94
CA ASP A 67 6.23 7.69 23.52
C ASP A 67 6.17 8.83 22.49
N GLU A 68 6.55 10.04 22.93
CA GLU A 68 6.57 11.25 22.10
C GLU A 68 7.60 11.16 20.96
N GLN A 69 8.73 10.46 21.16
CA GLN A 69 9.74 10.31 20.12
C GLN A 69 9.24 9.42 18.99
N LEU A 70 8.56 8.32 19.33
CA LEU A 70 7.93 7.45 18.34
C LEU A 70 6.89 8.23 17.52
N SER A 71 6.02 8.97 18.20
CA SER A 71 4.98 9.76 17.54
C SER A 71 5.59 10.78 16.57
N SER A 72 6.62 11.51 17.01
CA SER A 72 7.35 12.46 16.16
C SER A 72 8.08 11.81 14.98
N LEU A 73 8.59 10.59 15.13
CA LEU A 73 9.20 9.83 14.02
C LEU A 73 8.16 9.43 12.99
N ILE A 74 6.99 8.95 13.42
CA ILE A 74 5.89 8.57 12.54
C ILE A 74 5.38 9.78 11.76
N GLU A 75 5.15 10.91 12.43
CA GLU A 75 4.69 12.14 11.78
C GLU A 75 5.66 12.61 10.69
N ARG A 76 6.98 12.58 10.98
CA ARG A 76 8.01 12.93 9.98
C ARG A 76 8.06 11.92 8.84
N ALA A 77 7.96 10.64 9.13
CA ALA A 77 7.95 9.60 8.10
C ALA A 77 6.74 9.78 7.16
N VAL A 78 5.54 10.01 7.70
CA VAL A 78 4.35 10.26 6.89
C VAL A 78 4.48 11.53 6.04
N ALA A 79 5.12 12.58 6.57
CA ALA A 79 5.32 13.83 5.83
C ALA A 79 6.32 13.70 4.66
N ASP A 80 7.44 12.98 4.87
CA ASP A 80 8.59 13.02 3.98
C ASP A 80 8.85 11.72 3.19
N ASN A 81 8.06 10.66 3.40
CA ASN A 81 8.30 9.37 2.74
C ASN A 81 7.93 9.40 1.24
N LEU A 82 8.88 9.00 0.40
CA LEU A 82 8.75 8.99 -1.07
C LEU A 82 7.80 7.91 -1.60
N ASP A 83 7.66 6.78 -0.90
CA ASP A 83 6.73 5.72 -1.30
C ASP A 83 5.28 6.17 -1.11
N LEU A 84 5.00 6.89 -0.03
CA LEU A 84 3.69 7.49 0.23
C LEU A 84 3.38 8.60 -0.78
N GLN A 85 4.36 9.43 -1.14
CA GLN A 85 4.20 10.42 -2.22
C GLN A 85 3.93 9.73 -3.56
N THR A 86 4.68 8.67 -3.88
CA THR A 86 4.46 7.87 -5.10
C THR A 86 3.07 7.25 -5.13
N ALA A 87 2.60 6.70 -4.02
CA ALA A 87 1.25 6.15 -3.90
C ALA A 87 0.17 7.24 -4.08
N THR A 88 0.41 8.45 -3.56
CA THR A 88 -0.50 9.59 -3.73
C THR A 88 -0.60 9.99 -5.21
N GLU A 89 0.53 10.05 -5.93
CA GLU A 89 0.53 10.33 -7.36
C GLU A 89 -0.16 9.22 -8.19
N ARG A 90 -0.08 7.96 -7.75
CA ARG A 90 -0.84 6.86 -8.38
C ARG A 90 -2.35 7.04 -8.23
N VAL A 91 -2.82 7.54 -7.09
CA VAL A 91 -4.23 7.90 -6.89
C VAL A 91 -4.65 9.01 -7.85
N GLU A 92 -3.82 10.04 -8.01
CA GLU A 92 -4.06 11.13 -8.94
C GLU A 92 -4.12 10.63 -10.39
N GLN A 93 -3.16 9.79 -10.78
CA GLN A 93 -3.12 9.15 -12.10
C GLN A 93 -4.39 8.33 -12.36
N ALA A 94 -4.82 7.50 -11.40
CA ALA A 94 -6.03 6.70 -11.53
C ALA A 94 -7.29 7.58 -11.66
N ARG A 95 -7.35 8.72 -10.94
CA ARG A 95 -8.43 9.69 -11.06
C ARG A 95 -8.52 10.27 -12.48
N LEU A 96 -7.39 10.69 -13.04
CA LEU A 96 -7.32 11.23 -14.41
C LEU A 96 -7.66 10.17 -15.45
N GLN A 97 -7.20 8.93 -15.25
CA GLN A 97 -7.56 7.81 -16.13
C GLN A 97 -9.08 7.58 -16.13
N ARG A 98 -9.71 7.61 -14.96
CA ARG A 98 -11.17 7.52 -14.81
C ARG A 98 -11.89 8.68 -15.51
N GLU A 99 -11.37 9.90 -15.42
CA GLU A 99 -11.90 11.06 -16.16
C GLU A 99 -11.79 10.86 -17.69
N ILE A 100 -10.65 10.39 -18.19
CA ILE A 100 -10.47 10.05 -19.60
C ILE A 100 -11.52 9.02 -20.06
N GLN A 101 -11.76 7.97 -19.27
CA GLN A 101 -12.80 6.98 -19.62
C GLN A 101 -14.22 7.58 -19.66
N THR A 102 -14.51 8.57 -18.81
CA THR A 102 -15.81 9.26 -18.87
C THR A 102 -16.00 10.09 -20.14
N THR A 103 -14.92 10.52 -20.81
CA THR A 103 -15.04 11.25 -22.08
C THR A 103 -15.54 10.35 -23.23
N ALA A 104 -15.49 9.03 -23.09
CA ALA A 104 -16.04 8.09 -24.07
C ALA A 104 -17.57 8.18 -24.22
N GLU A 105 -18.29 8.80 -23.28
CA GLU A 105 -19.72 9.12 -23.42
C GLU A 105 -19.98 10.37 -24.28
N LEU A 106 -18.93 11.13 -24.61
CA LEU A 106 -19.01 12.36 -25.39
C LEU A 106 -18.59 12.12 -26.85
N PRO A 107 -19.10 12.90 -27.81
CA PRO A 107 -18.59 12.87 -29.17
C PRO A 107 -17.13 13.31 -29.23
N SER A 108 -16.28 12.57 -29.96
CA SER A 108 -14.96 13.05 -30.37
C SER A 108 -15.11 13.98 -31.58
N LEU A 109 -14.29 15.02 -31.64
CA LEU A 109 -14.21 15.93 -32.77
C LEU A 109 -12.75 16.02 -33.21
N ASP A 110 -12.48 15.62 -34.44
CA ASP A 110 -11.15 15.54 -35.01
C ASP A 110 -11.02 16.47 -36.21
N ALA A 111 -9.90 17.20 -36.26
CA ALA A 111 -9.55 18.06 -37.37
C ALA A 111 -8.27 17.54 -38.01
N THR A 112 -8.33 17.24 -39.31
CA THR A 112 -7.20 16.68 -40.04
C THR A 112 -6.78 17.60 -41.17
N GLY A 113 -5.47 17.64 -41.42
CA GLY A 113 -4.87 18.32 -42.56
C GLY A 113 -3.79 17.40 -43.14
N SER A 114 -3.81 17.20 -44.45
CA SER A 114 -2.85 16.35 -45.13
C SER A 114 -2.35 17.00 -46.42
N ALA A 115 -1.10 16.68 -46.76
CA ALA A 115 -0.46 17.04 -48.01
C ALA A 115 0.26 15.79 -48.52
N SER A 116 0.03 15.43 -49.77
CA SER A 116 0.62 14.26 -50.41
C SER A 116 1.20 14.66 -51.75
N TRP A 117 2.47 14.33 -51.98
CA TRP A 117 3.09 14.39 -53.29
C TRP A 117 3.24 12.98 -53.82
N LYS A 118 2.91 12.77 -55.09
CA LYS A 118 3.16 11.50 -55.78
C LYS A 118 3.87 11.77 -57.08
N ARG A 119 4.99 11.10 -57.30
CA ARG A 119 5.70 11.10 -58.57
C ARG A 119 5.63 9.68 -59.15
N ASP A 120 5.00 9.56 -60.30
CA ASP A 120 4.95 8.29 -61.03
C ASP A 120 6.15 8.18 -61.98
N GLY A 121 6.58 6.95 -62.31
CA GLY A 121 7.82 6.66 -63.05
C GLY A 121 7.89 7.18 -64.50
N ASN A 122 6.86 7.90 -64.96
CA ASN A 122 6.79 8.55 -66.27
C ASN A 122 6.98 10.08 -66.17
N ASP A 123 7.67 10.54 -65.12
CA ASP A 123 8.00 11.94 -64.82
C ASP A 123 6.79 12.87 -64.55
N SER A 124 5.63 12.30 -64.22
CA SER A 124 4.46 13.04 -63.76
C SER A 124 4.44 13.14 -62.24
N SER A 125 4.48 14.36 -61.71
CA SER A 125 4.27 14.64 -60.28
C SER A 125 2.93 15.32 -60.05
N GLY A 126 2.17 14.84 -59.07
CA GLY A 126 0.95 15.46 -58.59
C GLY A 126 1.05 15.76 -57.09
N GLU A 127 0.53 16.90 -56.69
CA GLU A 127 0.39 17.30 -55.29
C GLU A 127 -1.11 17.35 -54.96
N SER A 128 -1.47 16.83 -53.80
CA SER A 128 -2.82 16.93 -53.25
C SER A 128 -2.76 17.42 -51.82
N TYR A 129 -3.69 18.31 -51.48
CA TYR A 129 -3.89 18.83 -50.14
C TYR A 129 -5.32 18.52 -49.71
N GLY A 130 -5.51 18.12 -48.46
CA GLY A 130 -6.81 17.79 -47.89
C GLY A 130 -6.95 18.36 -46.49
N THR A 131 -8.15 18.80 -46.15
CA THR A 131 -8.53 19.17 -44.79
C THR A 131 -9.87 18.51 -44.46
N GLY A 132 -10.01 17.96 -43.26
CA GLY A 132 -11.23 17.30 -42.80
C GLY A 132 -11.60 17.74 -41.39
N LEU A 133 -12.90 17.78 -41.12
CA LEU A 133 -13.47 17.89 -39.78
C LEU A 133 -14.46 16.75 -39.64
N ASP A 134 -14.20 15.87 -38.69
CA ASP A 134 -14.98 14.65 -38.49
C ASP A 134 -15.40 14.57 -37.01
N ALA A 135 -16.62 14.11 -36.76
CA ALA A 135 -17.10 13.85 -35.40
C ALA A 135 -17.55 12.40 -35.29
N SER A 136 -17.14 11.73 -34.22
CA SER A 136 -17.49 10.33 -33.96
C SER A 136 -18.14 10.19 -32.59
N TRP A 137 -19.18 9.36 -32.48
CA TRP A 137 -19.84 9.06 -31.21
C TRP A 137 -20.41 7.64 -31.27
N GLU A 138 -20.36 6.94 -30.14
CA GLU A 138 -20.93 5.60 -30.01
C GLU A 138 -22.16 5.66 -29.10
N ALA A 139 -23.30 5.19 -29.60
CA ALA A 139 -24.50 5.04 -28.78
C ALA A 139 -24.34 3.82 -27.87
N ASP A 140 -24.27 4.02 -26.56
CA ASP A 140 -24.09 2.94 -25.59
C ASP A 140 -25.39 2.13 -25.34
N LEU A 141 -25.82 1.38 -26.35
CA LEU A 141 -27.07 0.59 -26.32
C LEU A 141 -26.98 -0.64 -25.41
N PHE A 142 -25.77 -1.19 -25.23
CA PHE A 142 -25.53 -2.42 -24.48
C PHE A 142 -24.75 -2.19 -23.17
N GLY A 143 -24.40 -0.95 -22.85
CA GLY A 143 -23.73 -0.57 -21.61
C GLY A 143 -22.21 -0.81 -21.60
N SER A 144 -21.56 -0.96 -22.76
CA SER A 144 -20.11 -1.19 -22.86
C SER A 144 -19.33 -0.02 -22.27
N VAL A 145 -19.65 1.20 -22.69
CA VAL A 145 -19.00 2.43 -22.19
C VAL A 145 -19.25 2.59 -20.70
N ARG A 146 -20.50 2.38 -20.26
CA ARG A 146 -20.85 2.41 -18.83
C ARG A 146 -20.03 1.42 -18.00
N ARG A 147 -19.82 0.20 -18.49
CA ARG A 147 -19.01 -0.82 -17.80
C ARG A 147 -17.52 -0.46 -17.76
N PHE A 148 -16.99 0.19 -18.79
CA PHE A 148 -15.61 0.72 -18.77
C PHE A 148 -15.43 1.83 -17.72
N ILE A 149 -16.41 2.73 -17.59
CA ILE A 149 -16.39 3.79 -16.56
C ILE A 149 -16.51 3.17 -15.16
N GLU A 150 -17.40 2.20 -14.97
CA GLU A 150 -17.52 1.46 -13.70
C GLU A 150 -16.19 0.78 -13.31
N ALA A 151 -15.48 0.18 -14.28
CA ALA A 151 -14.18 -0.42 -14.05
C ALA A 151 -13.12 0.62 -13.66
N ALA A 152 -13.04 1.74 -14.37
CA ALA A 152 -12.08 2.79 -14.07
C ALA A 152 -12.33 3.47 -12.72
N GLU A 153 -13.60 3.59 -12.31
CA GLU A 153 -13.98 4.02 -10.96
C GLU A 153 -13.52 3.02 -9.89
N ALA A 154 -13.68 1.71 -10.14
CA ALA A 154 -13.20 0.68 -9.25
C ALA A 154 -11.67 0.69 -9.13
N ASP A 155 -10.94 0.90 -10.23
CA ASP A 155 -9.47 1.04 -10.23
C ASP A 155 -9.03 2.28 -9.43
N PHE A 156 -9.74 3.41 -9.57
CA PHE A 156 -9.49 4.61 -8.76
C PHE A 156 -9.73 4.34 -7.27
N GLN A 157 -10.82 3.67 -6.91
CA GLN A 157 -11.09 3.29 -5.51
C GLN A 157 -10.02 2.32 -4.97
N ALA A 158 -9.59 1.35 -5.78
CA ALA A 158 -8.51 0.44 -5.41
C ALA A 158 -7.20 1.19 -5.13
N SER A 159 -6.84 2.18 -5.95
CA SER A 159 -5.64 2.99 -5.72
C SER A 159 -5.68 3.78 -4.40
N GLN A 160 -6.86 4.21 -3.95
CA GLN A 160 -7.02 4.87 -2.65
C GLN A 160 -6.78 3.91 -1.48
N GLU A 161 -7.21 2.65 -1.61
CA GLU A 161 -6.94 1.63 -0.59
C GLU A 161 -5.47 1.18 -0.62
N GLU A 162 -4.82 1.14 -1.80
CA GLU A 162 -3.37 0.92 -1.91
C GLU A 162 -2.57 2.02 -1.20
N LEU A 163 -2.96 3.30 -1.33
CA LEU A 163 -2.36 4.40 -0.58
C LEU A 163 -2.48 4.19 0.93
N ARG A 164 -3.64 3.73 1.41
CA ARG A 164 -3.85 3.43 2.84
C ARG A 164 -3.01 2.23 3.30
N ASP A 165 -2.84 1.21 2.45
CA ASP A 165 -1.98 0.06 2.76
C ASP A 165 -0.51 0.46 2.90
N VAL A 166 -0.02 1.33 2.01
CA VAL A 166 1.33 1.92 2.12
C VAL A 166 1.47 2.71 3.42
N LEU A 167 0.46 3.52 3.79
CA LEU A 167 0.48 4.28 5.04
C LEU A 167 0.57 3.36 6.27
N VAL A 168 -0.27 2.32 6.34
CA VAL A 168 -0.26 1.37 7.46
C VAL A 168 1.07 0.63 7.55
N SER A 169 1.61 0.19 6.41
CA SER A 169 2.90 -0.50 6.34
C SER A 169 4.06 0.39 6.78
N LEU A 170 4.09 1.65 6.31
CA LEU A 170 5.09 2.64 6.70
C LEU A 170 5.10 2.89 8.21
N VAL A 171 3.92 3.13 8.79
CA VAL A 171 3.78 3.36 10.24
C VAL A 171 4.24 2.13 11.02
N ALA A 172 3.87 0.92 10.59
CA ALA A 172 4.28 -0.32 11.23
C ALA A 172 5.80 -0.53 11.17
N GLU A 173 6.43 -0.25 10.02
CA GLU A 173 7.87 -0.37 9.84
C GLU A 173 8.64 0.62 10.74
N VAL A 174 8.21 1.88 10.79
CA VAL A 174 8.80 2.89 11.69
C VAL A 174 8.70 2.43 13.15
N ALA A 175 7.53 1.94 13.57
CA ALA A 175 7.32 1.46 14.93
C ALA A 175 8.21 0.24 15.26
N LEU A 176 8.33 -0.73 14.35
CA LEU A 176 9.18 -1.90 14.53
C LEU A 176 10.67 -1.52 14.64
N ASN A 177 11.16 -0.67 13.73
CA ASN A 177 12.55 -0.21 13.74
C ASN A 177 12.84 0.59 15.02
N TYR A 178 11.90 1.41 15.49
CA TYR A 178 12.04 2.15 16.74
C TYR A 178 12.11 1.21 17.96
N VAL A 179 11.23 0.20 18.04
CA VAL A 179 11.26 -0.77 19.14
C VAL A 179 12.57 -1.57 19.13
N GLU A 180 13.08 -1.95 17.96
CA GLU A 180 14.38 -2.60 17.82
C GLU A 180 15.53 -1.70 18.31
N LEU A 181 15.52 -0.41 17.91
CA LEU A 181 16.47 0.58 18.39
C LEU A 181 16.47 0.69 19.91
N ARG A 182 15.29 0.87 20.52
CA ARG A 182 15.15 1.00 21.98
C ARG A 182 15.58 -0.28 22.70
N SER A 183 15.29 -1.45 22.13
CA SER A 183 15.76 -2.73 22.66
C SER A 183 17.29 -2.81 22.67
N SER A 184 17.96 -2.49 21.57
CA SER A 184 19.42 -2.50 21.46
C SER A 184 20.08 -1.49 22.40
N GLN A 185 19.49 -0.30 22.58
CA GLN A 185 19.96 0.68 23.57
C GLN A 185 19.91 0.14 25.00
N VAL A 186 18.80 -0.50 25.39
CA VAL A 186 18.63 -1.08 26.73
C VAL A 186 19.61 -2.24 26.95
N GLN A 187 19.77 -3.11 25.96
CA GLN A 187 20.73 -4.23 26.02
C GLN A 187 22.17 -3.72 26.19
N LEU A 188 22.58 -2.72 25.39
CA LEU A 188 23.90 -2.11 25.50
C LEU A 188 24.11 -1.43 26.87
N ALA A 189 23.11 -0.71 27.37
CA ALA A 189 23.18 -0.08 28.69
C ALA A 189 23.33 -1.13 29.82
N ASN A 190 22.59 -2.23 29.74
CA ASN A 190 22.67 -3.31 30.72
C ASN A 190 24.01 -4.05 30.64
N MET A 191 24.53 -4.32 29.43
CA MET A 191 25.84 -4.93 29.24
C MET A 191 26.96 -4.05 29.82
N ARG A 192 26.92 -2.74 29.57
CA ARG A 192 27.88 -1.79 30.14
C ARG A 192 27.84 -1.77 31.67
N LYS A 193 26.65 -1.83 32.28
CA LYS A 193 26.51 -1.97 33.73
C LYS A 193 27.09 -3.29 34.24
N SER A 194 26.81 -4.40 33.56
CA SER A 194 27.35 -5.72 33.89
C SER A 194 28.88 -5.72 33.89
N LEU A 195 29.50 -5.06 32.89
CA LEU A 195 30.96 -4.95 32.79
C LEU A 195 31.58 -4.17 33.95
N VAL A 196 30.92 -3.12 34.44
CA VAL A 196 31.39 -2.40 35.65
C VAL A 196 31.43 -3.36 36.83
N MET A 197 30.35 -4.13 37.06
CA MET A 197 30.29 -5.11 38.15
C MET A 197 31.33 -6.24 38.00
N GLN A 198 31.57 -6.70 36.76
CA GLN A 198 32.57 -7.73 36.48
C GLN A 198 34.00 -7.21 36.71
N ARG A 199 34.30 -5.95 36.38
CA ARG A 199 35.60 -5.33 36.70
C ARG A 199 35.81 -5.21 38.20
N GLU A 200 34.79 -4.80 38.95
CA GLU A 200 34.86 -4.77 40.42
C GLU A 200 35.08 -6.16 41.02
N THR A 201 34.43 -7.18 40.46
CA THR A 201 34.60 -8.58 40.87
C THR A 201 36.02 -9.07 40.58
N LEU A 202 36.55 -8.81 39.39
CA LEU A 202 37.92 -9.15 39.03
C LEU A 202 38.93 -8.48 39.97
N GLN A 203 38.71 -7.20 40.29
CA GLN A 203 39.57 -6.46 41.23
C GLN A 203 39.55 -7.08 42.63
N LEU A 204 38.37 -7.48 43.13
CA LEU A 204 38.25 -8.14 44.44
C LEU A 204 38.99 -9.48 44.48
N VAL A 205 38.80 -10.32 43.46
CA VAL A 205 39.47 -11.63 43.35
C VAL A 205 40.98 -11.45 43.24
N GLN A 206 41.43 -10.45 42.47
CA GLN A 206 42.85 -10.12 42.37
C GLN A 206 43.45 -9.75 43.74
N TRP A 207 42.77 -8.91 44.54
CA TRP A 207 43.24 -8.60 45.89
C TRP A 207 43.29 -9.82 46.81
N GLN A 208 42.32 -10.74 46.70
CA GLN A 208 42.33 -11.98 47.48
C GLN A 208 43.46 -12.91 47.07
N HIS A 209 43.72 -13.04 45.77
CA HIS A 209 44.84 -13.83 45.25
C HIS A 209 46.21 -13.26 45.68
N GLU A 210 46.40 -11.94 45.58
CA GLU A 210 47.62 -11.26 46.04
C GLU A 210 47.84 -11.41 47.56
N ALA A 211 46.77 -11.53 48.34
CA ALA A 211 46.81 -11.83 49.76
C ALA A 211 46.99 -13.34 50.09
N GLY A 212 47.03 -14.21 49.07
CA GLY A 212 47.15 -15.67 49.23
C GLY A 212 45.88 -16.35 49.76
N LEU A 213 44.72 -15.71 49.62
CA LEU A 213 43.42 -16.16 50.15
C LEU A 213 42.56 -16.92 49.11
N ASP A 214 42.92 -16.89 47.82
CA ASP A 214 42.15 -17.50 46.74
C ASP A 214 43.04 -18.14 45.65
N ASP A 215 42.47 -19.08 44.88
CA ASP A 215 43.14 -19.88 43.84
C ASP A 215 43.33 -19.09 42.52
N GLU A 216 44.39 -19.39 41.78
CA GLU A 216 44.69 -18.78 40.47
C GLU A 216 43.56 -19.05 39.46
N LEU A 217 42.87 -20.19 39.59
CA LEU A 217 41.71 -20.53 38.77
C LEU A 217 40.59 -19.47 38.88
N ALA A 218 40.32 -18.95 40.07
CA ALA A 218 39.27 -17.95 40.29
C ALA A 218 39.59 -16.64 39.57
N LEU A 219 40.86 -16.23 39.58
CA LEU A 219 41.34 -15.05 38.85
C LEU A 219 41.14 -15.20 37.33
N HIS A 220 41.59 -16.32 36.75
CA HIS A 220 41.43 -16.57 35.32
C HIS A 220 39.96 -16.70 34.91
N GLN A 221 39.09 -17.26 35.76
CA GLN A 221 37.64 -17.32 35.51
C GLN A 221 37.01 -15.92 35.51
N ALA A 222 37.34 -15.08 36.48
CA ALA A 222 36.85 -13.71 36.54
C ALA A 222 37.30 -12.89 35.32
N GLN A 223 38.57 -13.05 34.90
CA GLN A 223 39.11 -12.41 33.72
C GLN A 223 38.43 -12.89 32.44
N TYR A 224 38.26 -14.22 32.27
CA TYR A 224 37.56 -14.78 31.12
C TYR A 224 36.13 -14.24 30.97
N ASN A 225 35.37 -14.16 32.06
CA ASN A 225 34.00 -13.65 32.03
C ASN A 225 33.94 -12.18 31.59
N LEU A 226 34.85 -11.35 32.10
CA LEU A 226 34.97 -9.94 31.72
C LEU A 226 35.25 -9.81 30.22
N GLU A 227 36.31 -10.45 29.73
CA GLU A 227 36.73 -10.39 28.32
C GLU A 227 35.64 -10.95 27.38
N SER A 228 34.97 -12.04 27.80
CA SER A 228 33.85 -12.62 27.05
C SER A 228 32.65 -11.68 26.95
N SER A 229 32.38 -10.89 28.00
CA SER A 229 31.33 -9.88 28.01
C SER A 229 31.73 -8.64 27.20
N GLU A 230 33.00 -8.22 27.26
CA GLU A 230 33.52 -7.09 26.48
C GLU A 230 33.44 -7.37 24.97
N ALA A 231 33.70 -8.61 24.55
CA ALA A 231 33.57 -9.05 23.16
C ALA A 231 32.14 -8.92 22.61
N GLN A 232 31.11 -8.80 23.45
CA GLN A 232 29.71 -8.64 23.02
C GLN A 232 29.34 -7.18 22.71
N ILE A 233 30.08 -6.19 23.25
CA ILE A 233 29.79 -4.76 23.03
C ILE A 233 29.76 -4.40 21.53
N PRO A 234 30.78 -4.73 20.71
CA PRO A 234 30.81 -4.28 19.31
C PRO A 234 29.62 -4.80 18.51
N THR A 235 29.13 -5.99 18.83
CA THR A 235 27.95 -6.58 18.18
C THR A 235 26.69 -5.78 18.52
N LEU A 236 26.51 -5.39 19.78
CA LEU A 236 25.39 -4.55 20.21
C LEU A 236 25.46 -3.13 19.62
N GLU A 237 26.67 -2.55 19.52
CA GLU A 237 26.88 -1.25 18.90
C GLU A 237 26.59 -1.28 17.40
N THR A 238 26.96 -2.38 16.72
CA THR A 238 26.63 -2.59 15.31
C THR A 238 25.12 -2.72 15.11
N SER A 239 24.42 -3.49 15.97
CA SER A 239 22.96 -3.59 15.93
C SER A 239 22.29 -2.22 16.14
N LEU A 240 22.75 -1.45 17.12
CA LEU A 240 22.26 -0.09 17.36
C LEU A 240 22.42 0.81 16.14
N ALA A 241 23.61 0.83 15.53
CA ALA A 241 23.89 1.62 14.34
C ALA A 241 23.05 1.16 13.14
N SER A 242 22.79 -0.14 13.00
CA SER A 242 21.93 -0.68 11.94
C SER A 242 20.49 -0.19 12.10
N SER A 243 19.93 -0.23 13.32
CA SER A 243 18.55 0.22 13.57
C SER A 243 18.36 1.73 13.40
N MET A 244 19.43 2.54 13.52
CA MET A 244 19.35 3.99 13.28
C MET A 244 19.38 4.38 11.80
N ASN A 245 19.94 3.54 10.93
CA ASN A 245 20.20 3.85 9.51
C ASN A 245 19.29 3.09 8.54
N ARG A 246 18.29 2.40 9.08
CA ARG A 246 17.30 1.66 8.30
C ARG A 246 16.13 2.56 7.96
#